data_AF-A0A225MKE5-F1
#
_entry.id   AF-A0A225MKE5-F1
#
_cell.length_a   1.000
_cell.length_b   1.000
_cell.length_c   1.000
_cell.angle_alpha   90.00
_cell.angle_beta   90.00
_cell.angle_gamma   90.00
#
_symmetry.space_group_name_H-M   'P 1'
#
loop_
_entity.id
_entity.type
_entity.pdbx_description
1 polymer ?
#
loop_
_entity_poly.entity_id
_entity_poly.type
_entity_poly.pdbx_seq_one_letter_code
_entity_poly.pdbx_strand_id
1 'polypeptide(L)'
;MALRQSVGDIAGTLLSMLHTRLELFSLEASGEASRLFKLAGLAFAALLFLALAVLVFSIAFALYFWPGPDRYLALGLLALLYAVLGLALFWVVRRALLYGPLPFAATLDELRRDAALAARLGESPAARNAVPKDAP
;
A
#
# COMPACT_ATOMS: atom_id res chain seq x y z
N MET A 1 -6.11 -47.38 9.50
CA MET A 1 -6.47 -46.25 10.38
C MET A 1 -5.28 -45.33 10.68
N ALA A 2 -4.06 -45.85 10.95
CA ALA A 2 -2.87 -45.04 11.27
C ALA A 2 -2.46 -43.99 10.23
N LEU A 3 -2.50 -44.30 8.92
CA LEU A 3 -2.15 -43.35 7.84
C LEU A 3 -3.07 -42.11 7.78
N ARG A 4 -4.35 -42.25 8.14
CA ARG A 4 -5.33 -41.17 8.12
C ARG A 4 -5.14 -40.19 9.29
N GLN A 5 -4.66 -40.68 10.43
CA GLN A 5 -4.32 -39.87 11.59
C GLN A 5 -3.03 -39.09 11.37
N SER A 6 -1.98 -39.74 10.84
CA SER A 6 -0.73 -39.04 10.53
C SER A 6 -0.90 -37.91 9.52
N VAL A 7 -1.78 -38.05 8.52
CA VAL A 7 -2.04 -36.96 7.55
C VAL A 7 -2.78 -35.78 8.19
N GLY A 8 -3.74 -36.05 9.09
CA GLY A 8 -4.44 -35.00 9.85
C GLY A 8 -3.51 -34.24 10.80
N ASP A 9 -2.63 -34.96 11.50
CA ASP A 9 -1.67 -34.37 12.43
C ASP A 9 -0.60 -33.53 11.69
N ILE A 10 -0.14 -33.99 10.52
CA ILE A 10 0.80 -33.23 9.66
C ILE A 10 0.13 -31.96 9.13
N ALA A 11 -1.13 -32.04 8.70
CA ALA A 11 -1.89 -30.87 8.23
C ALA A 11 -2.13 -29.84 9.34
N GLY A 12 -2.49 -30.29 10.54
CA GLY A 12 -2.64 -29.41 11.72
C GLY A 12 -1.33 -28.74 12.13
N THR A 13 -0.22 -29.48 12.07
CA THR A 13 1.12 -28.97 12.39
C THR A 13 1.62 -27.97 11.33
N LEU A 14 1.35 -28.22 10.04
CA LEU A 14 1.65 -27.27 8.97
C LEU A 14 0.82 -25.99 9.10
N LEU A 15 -0.47 -26.12 9.45
CA LEU A 15 -1.36 -24.98 9.64
C LEU A 15 -0.93 -24.13 10.84
N SER A 16 -0.50 -24.75 11.94
CA SER A 16 0.02 -24.01 13.10
C SER A 16 1.33 -23.29 12.77
N MET A 17 2.24 -23.92 12.03
CA MET A 17 3.49 -23.28 11.59
C MET A 17 3.24 -22.11 10.62
N LEU A 18 2.30 -22.28 9.69
CA LEU A 18 1.84 -21.21 8.80
C LEU A 18 1.25 -20.05 9.60
N HIS A 19 0.41 -20.35 10.60
CA HIS A 19 -0.18 -19.33 11.46
C HIS A 19 0.88 -18.47 12.16
N THR A 20 1.87 -19.08 12.79
CA THR A 20 2.96 -18.35 13.48
C THR A 20 3.82 -17.53 12.51
N ARG A 21 4.08 -18.06 11.30
CA ARG A 21 4.85 -17.34 10.27
C ARG A 21 4.05 -16.20 9.64
N LEU A 22 2.74 -16.36 9.45
CA LEU A 22 1.85 -15.30 8.99
C LEU A 22 1.70 -14.20 10.04
N GLU A 23 1.69 -14.56 11.33
CA GLU A 23 1.66 -13.60 12.43
C GLU A 23 2.94 -12.76 12.44
N LEU A 24 4.12 -13.40 12.29
CA LEU A 24 5.40 -12.70 12.13
C LEU A 24 5.49 -11.89 10.83
N PHE A 25 5.03 -12.44 9.70
CA PHE A 25 5.03 -11.75 8.41
C PHE A 25 4.09 -10.55 8.40
N SER A 26 2.92 -10.66 9.04
CA SER A 26 2.00 -9.54 9.24
C SER A 26 2.64 -8.46 10.12
N LEU A 27 3.41 -8.86 11.13
CA LEU A 27 4.15 -7.93 11.99
C LEU A 27 5.23 -7.18 11.20
N GLU A 28 6.06 -7.90 10.43
CA GLU A 28 7.10 -7.31 9.58
C GLU A 28 6.54 -6.44 8.46
N ALA A 29 5.47 -6.89 7.78
CA ALA A 29 4.79 -6.13 6.75
C ALA A 29 4.21 -4.80 7.29
N SER A 30 3.65 -4.83 8.51
CA SER A 30 3.17 -3.62 9.18
C SER A 30 4.32 -2.66 9.55
N GLY A 31 5.47 -3.20 9.94
CA GLY A 31 6.68 -2.45 10.23
C GLY A 31 7.24 -1.75 8.99
N GLU A 32 7.41 -2.48 7.89
CA GLU A 32 7.94 -1.96 6.62
C GLU A 32 6.99 -0.88 6.03
N ALA A 33 5.67 -1.11 6.09
CA ALA A 33 4.68 -0.12 5.67
C ALA A 33 4.79 1.18 6.49
N SER A 34 4.91 1.07 7.82
CA SER A 34 5.09 2.25 8.69
C SER A 34 6.35 3.05 8.34
N ARG A 35 7.44 2.36 7.99
CA ARG A 35 8.70 2.96 7.56
C ARG A 35 8.53 3.71 6.24
N LEU A 36 7.82 3.12 5.29
CA LEU A 36 7.49 3.78 4.02
C LEU A 36 6.64 5.03 4.22
N PHE A 37 5.62 4.99 5.10
CA PHE A 37 4.85 6.18 5.46
C PHE A 37 5.70 7.26 6.12
N LYS A 38 6.60 6.89 7.02
CA LYS A 38 7.53 7.83 7.66
C LYS A 38 8.47 8.47 6.64
N LEU A 39 9.04 7.69 5.73
CA LEU A 39 9.88 8.18 4.64
C LEU A 39 9.10 9.06 3.66
N ALA A 40 7.87 8.69 3.32
CA ALA A 40 6.99 9.50 2.49
C ALA A 40 6.67 10.84 3.15
N GLY A 41 6.39 10.85 4.46
CA GLY A 41 6.20 12.08 5.23
C GLY A 41 7.46 12.96 5.25
N LEU A 42 8.63 12.37 5.46
CA LEU A 42 9.92 13.09 5.43
C LEU A 42 10.22 13.65 4.03
N ALA A 43 9.99 12.87 2.98
CA ALA A 43 10.18 13.28 1.58
C ALA A 43 9.20 14.40 1.19
N PHE A 44 7.93 14.31 1.63
CA PHE A 44 6.94 15.36 1.45
C PHE A 44 7.38 16.66 2.14
N ALA A 45 7.82 16.59 3.39
CA ALA A 45 8.35 17.75 4.10
C ALA A 45 9.57 18.35 3.38
N ALA A 46 10.53 17.53 2.96
CA ALA A 46 11.72 17.99 2.22
C ALA A 46 11.34 18.68 0.90
N LEU A 47 10.44 18.09 0.11
CA LEU A 47 9.94 18.68 -1.13
C LEU A 47 9.19 19.99 -0.88
N LEU A 48 8.39 20.08 0.19
CA LEU A 48 7.70 21.31 0.57
C LEU A 48 8.68 22.44 0.89
N PHE A 49 9.70 22.16 1.71
CA PHE A 49 10.72 23.15 2.05
C PHE A 49 11.54 23.57 0.82
N LEU A 50 11.88 22.64 -0.08
CA LEU A 50 12.58 22.95 -1.32
C LEU A 50 11.71 23.83 -2.25
N ALA A 51 10.43 23.53 -2.39
CA ALA A 51 9.49 24.36 -3.15
C ALA A 51 9.37 25.77 -2.57
N LEU A 52 9.29 25.91 -1.25
CA LEU A 52 9.31 27.22 -0.58
C LEU A 52 10.62 27.97 -0.80
N ALA A 53 11.77 27.30 -0.73
CA ALA A 53 13.06 27.90 -1.02
C ALA A 53 13.14 28.42 -2.46
N VAL A 54 12.66 27.64 -3.43
CA VAL A 54 12.58 28.01 -4.85
C VAL A 54 11.62 29.19 -5.06
N LEU A 55 10.47 29.22 -4.36
CA LEU A 55 9.54 30.35 -4.38
C LEU A 55 10.19 31.63 -3.85
N VAL A 56 10.77 31.58 -2.66
CA VAL A 56 11.44 32.73 -2.03
C VAL A 56 12.60 33.22 -2.89
N PHE A 57 13.41 32.30 -3.44
CA PHE A 57 14.50 32.62 -4.35
C PHE A 57 13.99 33.32 -5.62
N SER A 58 12.90 32.82 -6.20
CA SER A 58 12.31 33.42 -7.41
C SER A 58 11.76 34.83 -7.14
N ILE A 59 11.16 35.04 -5.97
CA ILE A 59 10.72 36.38 -5.52
C ILE A 59 11.93 37.28 -5.34
N ALA A 60 12.96 36.85 -4.60
CA ALA A 60 14.18 37.62 -4.37
C ALA A 60 14.86 38.01 -5.70
N PHE A 61 14.93 37.07 -6.65
CA PHE A 61 15.43 37.31 -8.00
C PHE A 61 14.59 38.36 -8.74
N ALA A 62 13.26 38.23 -8.74
CA ALA A 62 12.37 39.21 -9.35
C ALA A 62 12.51 40.60 -8.72
N LEU A 63 12.64 40.68 -7.39
CA LEU A 63 12.84 41.94 -6.67
C LEU A 63 14.21 42.58 -6.95
N TYR A 64 15.26 41.78 -7.11
CA TYR A 64 16.62 42.26 -7.38
C TYR A 64 16.77 42.76 -8.82
N PHE A 65 16.23 42.02 -9.80
CA PHE A 65 16.40 42.34 -11.22
C PHE A 65 15.38 43.37 -11.75
N TRP A 66 14.19 43.50 -11.16
CA TRP A 66 13.17 44.49 -11.55
C TRP A 66 12.94 45.56 -10.47
N PRO A 67 13.76 46.64 -10.46
CA PRO A 67 13.56 47.78 -9.57
C PRO A 67 12.38 48.71 -9.96
N GLY A 68 11.65 48.44 -11.06
CA GLY A 68 10.58 49.29 -11.61
C GLY A 68 9.13 48.81 -11.36
N PRO A 69 8.11 49.53 -11.89
CA PRO A 69 6.69 49.21 -11.72
C PRO A 69 6.27 47.83 -12.29
N ASP A 70 7.03 47.29 -13.25
CA ASP A 70 6.78 45.97 -13.86
C ASP A 70 7.01 44.79 -12.90
N ARG A 71 7.59 45.05 -11.72
CA ARG A 71 7.83 44.05 -10.67
C ARG A 71 6.56 43.29 -10.28
N TYR A 72 5.42 43.96 -10.24
CA TYR A 72 4.14 43.35 -9.88
C TYR A 72 3.64 42.36 -10.93
N LEU A 73 3.90 42.63 -12.23
CA LEU A 73 3.56 41.71 -13.31
C LEU A 73 4.45 40.46 -13.28
N ALA A 74 5.76 40.63 -13.05
CA ALA A 74 6.68 39.52 -12.91
C ALA A 74 6.32 38.62 -11.71
N LEU A 75 6.01 39.21 -10.56
CA LEU A 75 5.52 38.48 -9.38
C LEU A 75 4.17 37.81 -9.62
N GLY A 76 3.26 38.46 -10.35
CA GLY A 76 1.96 37.91 -10.72
C GLY A 76 2.07 36.69 -11.63
N LEU A 77 2.91 36.75 -12.67
CA LEU A 77 3.18 35.61 -13.56
C LEU A 77 3.85 34.46 -12.81
N LEU A 78 4.80 34.79 -11.93
CA LEU A 78 5.48 33.80 -11.11
C LEU A 78 4.49 33.11 -10.16
N ALA A 79 3.63 33.88 -9.50
CA ALA A 79 2.57 33.35 -8.65
C ALA A 79 1.60 32.46 -9.43
N LEU A 80 1.19 32.87 -10.64
CA LEU A 80 0.34 32.08 -11.52
C LEU A 80 1.02 30.74 -11.88
N LEU A 81 2.30 30.77 -12.25
CA LEU A 81 3.07 29.57 -12.59
C LEU A 81 3.11 28.58 -11.41
N TYR A 82 3.48 29.05 -10.21
CA TYR A 82 3.50 28.21 -9.02
C TYR A 82 2.11 27.71 -8.63
N ALA A 83 1.06 28.52 -8.81
CA ALA A 83 -0.32 28.12 -8.54
C ALA A 83 -0.77 26.99 -9.48
N VAL A 84 -0.47 27.08 -10.78
CA VAL A 84 -0.80 26.05 -11.76
C VAL A 84 -0.04 24.75 -11.46
N LEU A 85 1.27 24.82 -11.18
CA LEU A 85 2.05 23.65 -10.79
C LEU A 85 1.51 23.02 -9.50
N GLY A 86 1.19 23.83 -8.49
CA GLY A 86 0.61 23.39 -7.23
C GLY A 86 -0.74 22.69 -7.42
N LEU A 87 -1.64 23.27 -8.23
CA LEU A 87 -2.93 22.66 -8.54
C LEU A 87 -2.78 21.33 -9.28
N ALA A 88 -1.89 21.27 -10.26
CA ALA A 88 -1.64 20.05 -11.04
C ALA A 88 -1.10 18.92 -10.13
N LEU A 89 -0.10 19.22 -9.30
CA LEU A 89 0.44 18.26 -8.32
C LEU A 89 -0.62 17.84 -7.30
N PHE A 90 -1.40 18.79 -6.77
CA PHE A 90 -2.49 18.48 -5.85
C PHE A 90 -3.51 17.53 -6.49
N TRP A 91 -3.85 17.74 -7.77
CA TRP A 91 -4.80 16.89 -8.46
C TRP A 91 -4.25 15.48 -8.69
N VAL A 92 -2.97 15.36 -9.05
CA VAL A 92 -2.27 14.07 -9.18
C VAL A 92 -2.22 13.33 -7.84
N VAL A 93 -1.81 14.00 -6.76
CA VAL A 93 -1.73 13.41 -5.41
C VAL A 93 -3.13 13.01 -4.91
N ARG A 94 -4.13 13.88 -5.08
CA ARG A 94 -5.53 13.56 -4.75
C ARG A 94 -6.02 12.35 -5.53
N ARG A 95 -5.69 12.24 -6.83
CA ARG A 95 -6.07 11.10 -7.64
C ARG A 95 -5.37 9.82 -7.17
N ALA A 96 -4.08 9.90 -6.84
CA ALA A 96 -3.32 8.78 -6.31
C ALA A 96 -3.83 8.32 -4.94
N LEU A 97 -4.27 9.23 -4.07
CA LEU A 97 -4.82 8.90 -2.74
C LEU A 97 -6.24 8.34 -2.81
N LEU A 98 -7.10 8.88 -3.68
CA LEU A 98 -8.51 8.47 -3.77
C LEU A 98 -8.72 7.23 -4.65
N TYR A 99 -7.87 7.01 -5.65
CA TYR A 99 -8.02 5.94 -6.63
C TYR A 99 -6.81 4.99 -6.72
N GLY A 100 -5.79 5.20 -5.87
CA GLY A 100 -4.64 4.30 -5.79
C GLY A 100 -4.99 3.02 -5.04
N PRO A 101 -4.54 1.84 -5.51
CA PRO A 101 -4.72 0.59 -4.78
C PRO A 101 -3.97 0.65 -3.45
N LEU A 102 -4.58 0.12 -2.38
CA LEU A 102 -3.85 -0.05 -1.12
C LEU A 102 -2.61 -0.92 -1.39
N PRO A 103 -1.43 -0.54 -0.86
CA PRO A 103 -0.25 -1.37 -1.00
C PRO A 103 -0.56 -2.77 -0.43
N PHE A 104 -0.20 -3.81 -1.18
CA PHE A 104 -0.43 -5.22 -0.84
C PHE A 104 -1.88 -5.73 -0.87
N ALA A 105 -2.84 -4.94 -1.38
CA ALA A 105 -4.22 -5.39 -1.52
C ALA A 105 -4.35 -6.69 -2.34
N ALA A 106 -3.64 -6.79 -3.46
CA ALA A 106 -3.65 -7.99 -4.30
C ALA A 106 -3.04 -9.21 -3.58
N THR A 107 -1.93 -9.02 -2.85
CA THR A 107 -1.26 -10.10 -2.13
C THR A 107 -2.09 -10.60 -0.95
N LEU A 108 -2.76 -9.70 -0.22
CA LEU A 108 -3.69 -10.07 0.84
C LEU A 108 -4.90 -10.83 0.31
N ASP A 109 -5.42 -10.44 -0.85
CA ASP A 109 -6.57 -11.12 -1.47
C ASP A 109 -6.21 -12.52 -1.95
N GLU A 110 -5.00 -12.70 -2.52
CA GLU A 110 -4.47 -14.01 -2.92
C GLU A 110 -4.25 -14.92 -1.71
N LEU A 111 -3.63 -14.42 -0.63
CA LEU A 111 -3.43 -15.16 0.63
C LEU A 111 -4.76 -15.60 1.26
N ARG A 112 -5.80 -14.77 1.16
CA ARG A 112 -7.14 -15.08 1.67
C ARG A 112 -7.81 -16.19 0.86
N ARG A 113 -7.61 -16.22 -0.46
CA ARG A 113 -8.07 -17.30 -1.34
C ARG A 113 -7.36 -18.60 -1.03
N ASP A 114 -6.04 -18.56 -0.84
CA ASP A 114 -5.25 -19.75 -0.52
C ASP A 114 -5.64 -20.36 0.84
N ALA A 115 -5.89 -19.52 1.85
CA ALA A 115 -6.39 -19.97 3.15
C ALA A 115 -7.78 -20.63 3.04
N ALA A 116 -8.67 -20.09 2.21
CA ALA A 116 -9.99 -20.67 1.97
C ALA A 116 -9.92 -22.00 1.22
N LEU A 117 -8.98 -22.16 0.28
CA LEU A 117 -8.74 -23.42 -0.42
C LEU A 117 -8.15 -24.50 0.50
N ALA A 118 -7.19 -24.13 1.35
CA ALA A 118 -6.60 -25.04 2.33
C ALA A 118 -7.64 -25.56 3.35
N ALA A 119 -8.54 -24.70 3.83
CA ALA A 119 -9.64 -25.09 4.72
C ALA A 119 -10.60 -26.11 4.06
N ARG A 120 -10.94 -25.92 2.79
CA ARG A 120 -11.84 -26.83 2.03
C ARG A 120 -11.21 -28.21 1.79
N LEU A 121 -9.91 -28.29 1.60
CA LEU A 121 -9.19 -29.55 1.44
C LEU A 121 -9.10 -30.34 2.77
N GLY A 122 -9.11 -29.64 3.91
CA GLY A 122 -9.24 -30.27 5.23
C GLY A 122 -10.60 -30.93 5.47
N GLU A 123 -11.69 -30.41 4.88
CA GLU A 123 -13.04 -30.95 5.04
C GLU A 123 -13.39 -32.10 4.06
N SER A 124 -12.74 -32.19 2.90
CA SER A 124 -13.09 -33.15 1.84
C SER A 124 -12.14 -34.36 1.79
N PRO A 125 -12.36 -35.39 2.62
CA PRO A 125 -12.55 -36.76 2.07
C PRO A 125 -13.45 -37.68 2.93
N ALA A 126 -14.20 -37.17 3.91
CA ALA A 126 -15.04 -38.02 4.77
C ALA A 126 -16.44 -38.28 4.20
N ALA A 127 -17.00 -37.39 3.38
CA ALA A 127 -18.40 -37.47 2.94
C ALA A 127 -18.65 -38.31 1.66
N ARG A 128 -17.60 -38.66 0.89
CA ARG A 128 -17.76 -39.41 -0.38
C ARG A 128 -17.90 -40.94 -0.19
N ASN A 129 -17.65 -41.46 1.02
CA ASN A 129 -17.66 -42.91 1.27
C ASN A 129 -18.98 -43.44 1.87
N ALA A 130 -20.02 -42.60 2.01
CA ALA A 130 -21.36 -43.03 2.39
C ALA A 130 -22.26 -43.14 1.15
N VAL A 131 -21.81 -43.85 0.11
CA VAL A 131 -22.74 -44.41 -0.88
C VAL A 131 -23.13 -45.77 -0.33
N PRO A 132 -24.41 -46.03 0.01
CA PRO A 132 -24.84 -47.36 0.38
C PRO A 132 -24.77 -48.22 -0.88
N LYS A 133 -23.64 -48.90 -1.05
CA LYS A 133 -23.51 -50.05 -1.93
C LYS A 133 -24.01 -51.22 -1.09
N ASP A 134 -25.11 -51.83 -1.53
CA ASP A 134 -25.76 -53.07 -1.05
C ASP A 134 -27.23 -52.85 -0.62
N ALA A 135 -28.09 -52.51 -1.59
CA ALA A 135 -29.37 -53.19 -1.78
C ALA A 135 -29.10 -54.21 -2.90
N PRO A 136 -29.36 -55.50 -2.71
CA PRO A 136 -30.68 -56.06 -2.43
C PRO A 136 -30.82 -56.89 -1.14
#